data_AF-A0A7Y5L5G4-F1
#
_entry.id   AF-A0A7Y5L5G4-F1
#
_cell.length_a   1.000
_cell.length_b   1.000
_cell.length_c   1.000
_cell.angle_alpha   90.00
_cell.angle_beta   90.00
_cell.angle_gamma   90.00
#
_symmetry.space_group_name_H-M   'P 1'
#
loop_
_entity.id
_entity.type
_entity.pdbx_description
1 polymer ?
#
loop_
_entity_poly.entity_id
_entity_poly.type
_entity_poly.pdbx_seq_one_letter_code
_entity_poly.pdbx_strand_id
1 'polypeptide(L)'
;MPPIYLIDASPYIFRAYFSIPSSIRTPEGAPANAVYGYTAFLLDLLKREQPSHLAVAFDGSLTTSFRNEIYPAYKAQRELPPAELEAQLDACLEVTKALGMAAYIDDRFEADDIIGTLIAKLAKHEGKFVVVSGDKDLAQLVNKRVALWDFAKDRRFDEKAVKQHFGVRPNQIIDLLALMGDAVDNIPGVKGIGEVTAKKLIAEYHDLDNLYAHLPQISASIRTKLHDQKDMAYLSRKLVTLQTDVAISTDTSNLSRGPVDAKELYRHFSDLEFHNLLKRIPQIAKSDAPLPTSIPQQSPQGQYHLIRDLDGLSDVIATCRHAGQLFFHPLFEYDEIRPHYFAFALSHGTQQAWIAIPQNFSPALSTPQAQPPHTTPDLFATSSQSPLSTEPPTTSQTNDLSDLPLFAVAFSPSPPTQRPNPPMT
;
A
#
# COMPACT_ATOMS: atom_id res chain seq x y z
N MET A 1 9.18 -17.06 12.55
CA MET A 1 8.53 -15.73 12.60
C MET A 1 8.06 -15.32 11.21
N PRO A 2 6.97 -14.54 11.08
CA PRO A 2 6.50 -14.04 9.79
C PRO A 2 7.57 -13.18 9.10
N PRO A 3 7.55 -13.07 7.76
CA PRO A 3 8.43 -12.15 7.05
C PRO A 3 8.05 -10.69 7.34
N ILE A 4 9.05 -9.80 7.33
CA ILE A 4 8.88 -8.35 7.43
C ILE A 4 9.06 -7.75 6.05
N TYR A 5 8.11 -6.94 5.60
CA TYR A 5 8.19 -6.22 4.33
C TYR A 5 8.68 -4.79 4.59
N LEU A 6 9.76 -4.38 3.95
CA LEU A 6 10.32 -3.03 4.05
C LEU A 6 10.18 -2.36 2.68
N ILE A 7 9.31 -1.38 2.59
CA ILE A 7 8.92 -0.77 1.32
C ILE A 7 9.67 0.55 1.15
N ASP A 8 10.37 0.69 0.04
CA ASP A 8 10.88 1.98 -0.43
C ASP A 8 9.74 2.67 -1.21
N ALA A 9 9.22 3.77 -0.68
CA ALA A 9 8.04 4.42 -1.27
C ALA A 9 8.36 5.15 -2.57
N SER A 10 9.54 5.77 -2.66
CA SER A 10 9.86 6.77 -3.67
C SER A 10 9.71 6.24 -5.10
N PRO A 11 10.31 5.10 -5.50
CA PRO A 11 10.16 4.58 -6.85
C PRO A 11 8.71 4.37 -7.29
N TYR A 12 7.81 3.99 -6.37
CA TYR A 12 6.40 3.76 -6.69
C TYR A 12 5.61 5.06 -6.81
N ILE A 13 5.90 6.06 -5.98
CA ILE A 13 5.27 7.39 -6.05
C ILE A 13 5.69 8.10 -7.35
N PHE A 14 7.01 8.18 -7.63
CA PHE A 14 7.51 8.81 -8.85
C PHE A 14 7.02 8.08 -10.10
N ARG A 15 7.03 6.74 -10.11
CA ARG A 15 6.46 5.97 -11.22
C ARG A 15 4.98 6.29 -11.43
N ALA A 16 4.19 6.35 -10.36
CA ALA A 16 2.78 6.72 -10.46
C ALA A 16 2.60 8.12 -11.05
N TYR A 17 3.38 9.10 -10.57
CA TYR A 17 3.34 10.47 -11.08
C TYR A 17 3.60 10.57 -12.59
N PHE A 18 4.62 9.87 -13.10
CA PHE A 18 4.98 9.96 -14.52
C PHE A 18 4.18 9.04 -15.45
N SER A 19 3.61 7.94 -14.94
CA SER A 19 2.91 6.94 -15.78
C SER A 19 1.39 7.05 -15.74
N ILE A 20 0.82 7.68 -14.72
CA ILE A 20 -0.62 7.84 -14.57
C ILE A 20 -1.04 9.22 -15.05
N PRO A 21 -2.10 9.33 -15.88
CA PRO A 21 -2.55 10.62 -16.41
C PRO A 21 -2.79 11.66 -15.31
N SER A 22 -2.24 12.86 -15.50
CA SER A 22 -2.47 14.03 -14.61
C SER A 22 -3.89 14.59 -14.67
N SER A 23 -4.78 13.96 -15.45
CA SER A 23 -6.23 14.19 -15.40
C SER A 23 -6.87 13.62 -14.14
N ILE A 24 -6.20 12.72 -13.42
CA ILE A 24 -6.63 12.29 -12.09
C ILE A 24 -6.37 13.44 -11.11
N ARG A 25 -7.44 14.05 -10.62
CA ARG A 25 -7.42 15.26 -9.81
C ARG A 25 -8.41 15.17 -8.65
N THR A 26 -8.18 15.97 -7.61
CA THR A 26 -9.11 16.18 -6.50
C THR A 26 -10.36 16.96 -6.99
N PRO A 27 -11.48 16.97 -6.25
CA PRO A 27 -12.62 17.85 -6.52
C PRO A 27 -12.24 19.33 -6.61
N GLU A 28 -11.23 19.77 -5.87
CA GLU A 28 -10.66 21.13 -5.90
C GLU A 28 -9.75 21.37 -7.12
N GLY A 29 -9.52 20.34 -7.95
CA GLY A 29 -8.75 20.41 -9.18
C GLY A 29 -7.25 20.19 -9.03
N ALA A 30 -6.74 19.84 -7.84
CA ALA A 30 -5.32 19.55 -7.64
C ALA A 30 -4.94 18.15 -8.18
N PRO A 31 -3.73 17.92 -8.73
CA PRO A 31 -3.32 16.60 -9.20
C PRO A 31 -3.25 15.55 -8.08
N ALA A 32 -3.66 14.32 -8.41
CA ALA A 32 -3.70 13.21 -7.47
C ALA A 32 -3.23 11.87 -8.07
N ASN A 33 -2.63 11.92 -9.25
CA ASN A 33 -2.19 10.76 -10.01
C ASN A 33 -1.11 9.93 -9.30
N ALA A 34 -0.19 10.57 -8.57
CA ALA A 34 0.83 9.86 -7.79
C ALA A 34 0.21 9.14 -6.58
N VAL A 35 -0.66 9.84 -5.83
CA VAL A 35 -1.38 9.26 -4.67
C VAL A 35 -2.23 8.07 -5.11
N TYR A 36 -2.94 8.20 -6.23
CA TYR A 36 -3.75 7.12 -6.81
C TYR A 36 -2.91 5.87 -7.07
N GLY A 37 -1.82 6.02 -7.84
CA GLY A 37 -1.00 4.89 -8.23
C GLY A 37 -0.25 4.24 -7.07
N TYR A 38 0.27 5.06 -6.15
CA TYR A 38 0.92 4.59 -4.94
C TYR A 38 -0.04 3.80 -4.05
N THR A 39 -1.25 4.33 -3.83
CA THR A 39 -2.30 3.64 -3.09
C THR A 39 -2.66 2.31 -3.74
N ALA A 40 -2.87 2.30 -5.06
CA ALA A 40 -3.19 1.09 -5.80
C ALA A 40 -2.10 0.02 -5.61
N PHE A 41 -0.83 0.41 -5.68
CA PHE A 41 0.33 -0.44 -5.40
C PHE A 41 0.26 -1.04 -3.98
N LEU A 42 0.06 -0.21 -2.96
CA LEU A 42 -0.01 -0.70 -1.57
C LEU A 42 -1.17 -1.69 -1.40
N LEU A 43 -2.35 -1.36 -1.92
CA LEU A 43 -3.50 -2.25 -1.85
C LEU A 43 -3.28 -3.57 -2.61
N ASP A 44 -2.53 -3.57 -3.72
CA ASP A 44 -2.17 -4.79 -4.45
C ASP A 44 -1.20 -5.64 -3.63
N LEU A 45 -0.18 -5.01 -3.03
CA LEU A 45 0.79 -5.67 -2.16
C LEU A 45 0.10 -6.31 -0.95
N LEU A 46 -0.76 -5.55 -0.25
CA LEU A 46 -1.49 -6.03 0.92
C LEU A 46 -2.43 -7.19 0.55
N LYS A 47 -3.12 -7.10 -0.59
CA LYS A 47 -4.00 -8.17 -1.06
C LYS A 47 -3.23 -9.46 -1.37
N ARG A 48 -2.07 -9.32 -2.02
CA ARG A 48 -1.28 -10.44 -2.55
C ARG A 48 -0.51 -11.16 -1.47
N GLU A 49 0.16 -10.42 -0.59
CA GLU A 49 1.11 -10.99 0.38
C GLU A 49 0.53 -11.05 1.79
N GLN A 50 -0.54 -10.30 2.09
CA GLN A 50 -1.18 -10.19 3.41
C GLN A 50 -0.14 -10.08 4.56
N PRO A 51 0.79 -9.11 4.48
CA PRO A 51 1.87 -9.03 5.46
C PRO A 51 1.33 -8.63 6.83
N SER A 52 1.73 -9.38 7.85
CA SER A 52 1.46 -9.02 9.26
C SER A 52 2.44 -7.98 9.79
N HIS A 53 3.65 -7.90 9.20
CA HIS A 53 4.69 -6.97 9.61
C HIS A 53 5.24 -6.22 8.40
N LEU A 54 5.19 -4.90 8.45
CA LEU A 54 5.71 -4.05 7.39
C LEU A 54 6.00 -2.62 7.85
N ALA A 55 6.94 -2.01 7.16
CA ALA A 55 7.27 -0.60 7.29
C ALA A 55 7.51 0.00 5.91
N VAL A 56 7.29 1.31 5.81
CA VAL A 56 7.52 2.10 4.61
C VAL A 56 8.52 3.20 4.92
N ALA A 57 9.56 3.31 4.11
CA ALA A 57 10.54 4.39 4.16
C ALA A 57 10.27 5.41 3.04
N PHE A 58 10.37 6.69 3.39
CA PHE A 58 10.21 7.83 2.49
C PHE A 58 11.50 8.66 2.51
N ASP A 59 11.83 9.27 1.37
CA ASP A 59 12.85 10.32 1.33
C ASP A 59 12.28 11.62 1.91
N GLY A 60 12.89 12.14 2.99
CA GLY A 60 12.46 13.40 3.60
C GLY A 60 12.87 14.63 2.81
N SER A 61 14.00 14.55 2.10
CA SER A 61 14.41 15.56 1.14
C SER A 61 14.71 14.94 -0.22
N LEU A 62 14.19 15.58 -1.26
CA LEU A 62 14.35 15.15 -2.66
C LEU A 62 15.58 15.79 -3.32
N THR A 63 16.27 16.66 -2.58
CA THR A 63 17.34 17.53 -3.11
C THR A 63 18.63 17.44 -2.32
N THR A 64 18.55 17.05 -1.05
CA THR A 64 19.67 17.03 -0.13
C THR A 64 19.66 15.79 0.73
N SER A 65 20.80 15.14 0.89
CA SER A 65 21.05 14.13 1.92
C SER A 65 22.46 14.33 2.48
N PHE A 66 22.86 13.53 3.46
CA PHE A 66 24.24 13.52 3.97
C PHE A 66 25.28 13.24 2.86
N ARG A 67 24.86 12.61 1.75
CA ARG A 67 25.72 12.38 0.58
C ARG A 67 26.09 13.69 -0.10
N ASN A 68 25.23 14.72 -0.09
CA ASN A 68 25.55 16.04 -0.63
C ASN A 68 26.60 16.78 0.21
N GLU A 69 26.70 16.49 1.52
CA GLU A 69 27.80 16.99 2.37
C GLU A 69 29.15 16.38 1.95
N ILE A 70 29.14 15.15 1.44
CA ILE A 70 30.33 14.41 0.98
C ILE A 70 30.70 14.79 -0.46
N TYR A 71 29.71 14.89 -1.33
CA TYR A 71 29.86 15.16 -2.75
C TYR A 71 28.70 16.05 -3.23
N PRO A 72 28.88 17.37 -3.35
CA PRO A 72 27.80 18.29 -3.68
C PRO A 72 27.07 18.00 -5.00
N ALA A 73 27.73 17.35 -5.96
CA ALA A 73 27.13 17.02 -7.24
C ALA A 73 26.27 15.74 -7.20
N TYR A 74 26.24 15.01 -6.08
CA TYR A 74 25.39 13.82 -5.92
C TYR A 74 23.92 14.15 -6.21
N LYS A 75 23.28 13.38 -7.12
CA LYS A 75 21.91 13.59 -7.62
C LYS A 75 21.62 15.00 -8.18
N ALA A 76 22.62 15.87 -8.36
CA ALA A 76 22.42 17.28 -8.72
C ALA A 76 21.80 17.53 -10.11
N GLN A 77 21.82 16.52 -10.99
CA GLN A 77 21.20 16.57 -12.30
C GLN A 77 19.75 16.06 -12.33
N ARG A 78 19.23 15.55 -11.20
CA ARG A 78 17.83 15.17 -11.10
C ARG A 78 16.98 16.45 -11.12
N GLU A 79 15.96 16.46 -11.97
CA GLU A 79 15.01 17.57 -12.01
C GLU A 79 14.29 17.68 -10.67
N LEU A 80 14.12 18.91 -10.19
CA LEU A 80 13.36 19.15 -8.98
C LEU A 80 11.90 18.74 -9.22
N PRO A 81 11.29 18.01 -8.28
CA PRO A 81 9.89 17.66 -8.38
C PRO A 81 9.05 18.95 -8.39
N PRO A 82 8.04 19.05 -9.26
CA PRO A 82 7.15 20.21 -9.25
C PRO A 82 6.37 20.26 -7.94
N ALA A 83 5.94 21.45 -7.51
CA ALA A 83 5.19 21.64 -6.26
C ALA A 83 3.94 20.73 -6.15
N GLU A 84 3.31 20.41 -7.29
CA GLU A 84 2.18 19.47 -7.36
C GLU A 84 2.54 18.04 -6.96
N LEU A 85 3.80 17.62 -7.10
CA LEU A 85 4.29 16.31 -6.65
C LEU A 85 4.65 16.33 -5.16
N GLU A 86 5.18 17.45 -4.65
CA GLU A 86 5.49 17.61 -3.22
C GLU A 86 4.25 17.42 -2.34
N ALA A 87 3.14 18.09 -2.68
CA ALA A 87 1.86 17.91 -1.98
C ALA A 87 1.34 16.45 -2.04
N GLN A 88 1.64 15.72 -3.12
CA GLN A 88 1.24 14.32 -3.26
C GLN A 88 2.12 13.36 -2.43
N LEU A 89 3.37 13.72 -2.14
CA LEU A 89 4.24 12.93 -1.26
C LEU A 89 3.70 12.92 0.17
N ASP A 90 3.30 14.08 0.69
CA ASP A 90 2.65 14.20 1.99
C ASP A 90 1.36 13.37 2.06
N ALA A 91 0.53 13.45 1.01
CA ALA A 91 -0.68 12.62 0.93
C ALA A 91 -0.37 11.11 0.90
N CYS A 92 0.71 10.69 0.24
CA CYS A 92 1.14 9.28 0.25
C CYS A 92 1.58 8.83 1.65
N LEU A 93 2.25 9.70 2.41
CA LEU A 93 2.62 9.42 3.80
C LEU A 93 1.38 9.21 4.68
N GLU A 94 0.37 10.08 4.54
CA GLU A 94 -0.87 9.96 5.31
C GLU A 94 -1.68 8.73 4.94
N VAL A 95 -1.78 8.39 3.64
CA VAL A 95 -2.40 7.13 3.19
C VAL A 95 -1.71 5.91 3.80
N THR A 96 -0.36 5.92 3.87
CA THR A 96 0.40 4.83 4.47
C THR A 96 0.08 4.64 5.95
N LYS A 97 0.02 5.74 6.71
CA LYS A 97 -0.38 5.69 8.12
C LYS A 97 -1.82 5.20 8.29
N ALA A 98 -2.74 5.68 7.45
CA ALA A 98 -4.15 5.29 7.49
C ALA A 98 -4.37 3.81 7.10
N LEU A 99 -3.47 3.20 6.35
CA LEU A 99 -3.46 1.74 6.10
C LEU A 99 -2.88 0.91 7.27
N GLY A 100 -2.51 1.56 8.37
CA GLY A 100 -1.96 0.94 9.57
C GLY A 100 -0.49 0.59 9.47
N MET A 101 0.26 1.16 8.53
CA MET A 101 1.68 0.85 8.34
C MET A 101 2.57 1.84 9.09
N ALA A 102 3.70 1.35 9.61
CA ALA A 102 4.73 2.22 10.15
C ALA A 102 5.42 2.98 9.01
N ALA A 103 5.46 4.30 9.10
CA ALA A 103 6.13 5.16 8.13
C ALA A 103 7.36 5.82 8.75
N TYR A 104 8.48 5.79 8.03
CA TYR A 104 9.76 6.33 8.45
C TYR A 104 10.26 7.34 7.42
N ILE A 105 10.72 8.48 7.90
CA ILE A 105 11.20 9.60 7.10
C ILE A 105 12.32 10.29 7.88
N ASP A 106 13.34 10.76 7.18
CA ASP A 106 14.44 11.53 7.73
C ASP A 106 14.90 12.57 6.70
N ASP A 107 15.16 13.79 7.15
CA ASP A 107 15.54 14.90 6.25
C ASP A 107 17.00 14.80 5.77
N ARG A 108 17.80 13.97 6.45
CA ARG A 108 19.24 13.83 6.20
C ARG A 108 19.59 12.49 5.57
N PHE A 109 18.88 11.43 5.90
CA PHE A 109 19.11 10.07 5.39
C PHE A 109 18.01 9.64 4.42
N GLU A 110 18.40 8.90 3.39
CA GLU A 110 17.49 8.48 2.32
C GLU A 110 16.70 7.23 2.75
N ALA A 111 15.62 6.93 2.02
CA ALA A 111 14.77 5.77 2.29
C ALA A 111 15.58 4.46 2.36
N ASP A 112 16.61 4.33 1.53
CA ASP A 112 17.47 3.14 1.48
C ASP A 112 18.30 2.97 2.75
N ASP A 113 18.80 4.07 3.33
CA ASP A 113 19.55 4.06 4.59
C ASP A 113 18.64 3.72 5.77
N ILE A 114 17.40 4.22 5.74
CA ILE A 114 16.37 3.87 6.73
C ILE A 114 16.08 2.36 6.66
N ILE A 115 15.90 1.80 5.46
CA ILE A 115 15.66 0.36 5.26
C ILE A 115 16.85 -0.46 5.78
N GLY A 116 18.08 -0.09 5.41
CA GLY A 116 19.30 -0.74 5.89
C GLY A 116 19.38 -0.72 7.42
N THR A 117 19.03 0.41 8.03
CA THR A 117 18.99 0.60 9.49
C THR A 117 17.91 -0.26 10.15
N LEU A 118 16.71 -0.34 9.58
CA LEU A 118 15.63 -1.19 10.12
C LEU A 118 16.04 -2.67 10.13
N ILE A 119 16.68 -3.16 9.06
CA ILE A 119 17.22 -4.53 9.00
C ILE A 119 18.26 -4.75 10.12
N ALA A 120 19.18 -3.80 10.31
CA ALA A 120 20.22 -3.89 11.34
C ALA A 120 19.64 -3.88 12.77
N LYS A 121 18.70 -2.96 13.06
CA LYS A 121 18.02 -2.89 14.37
C LYS A 121 17.20 -4.14 14.67
N LEU A 122 16.62 -4.76 13.63
CA LEU A 122 15.83 -5.99 13.74
C LEU A 122 16.68 -7.26 13.54
N ALA A 123 18.00 -7.21 13.68
CA ALA A 123 18.87 -8.37 13.50
C ALA A 123 18.48 -9.58 14.39
N LYS A 124 17.92 -9.32 15.58
CA LYS A 124 17.44 -10.34 16.53
C LYS A 124 16.09 -10.96 16.16
N HIS A 125 15.30 -10.33 15.29
CA HIS A 125 14.11 -10.96 14.72
C HIS A 125 14.57 -12.24 13.99
N GLU A 126 13.79 -13.32 14.00
CA GLU A 126 14.20 -14.59 13.34
C GLU A 126 13.59 -14.75 11.93
N GLY A 127 12.64 -13.89 11.56
CA GLY A 127 12.00 -13.92 10.24
C GLY A 127 12.89 -13.37 9.13
N LYS A 128 12.44 -13.59 7.89
CA LYS A 128 13.07 -13.03 6.69
C LYS A 128 12.60 -11.59 6.46
N PHE A 129 13.40 -10.82 5.75
CA PHE A 129 13.06 -9.49 5.25
C PHE A 129 12.82 -9.56 3.75
N VAL A 130 11.79 -8.85 3.30
CA VAL A 130 11.50 -8.61 1.89
C VAL A 130 11.57 -7.11 1.67
N VAL A 131 12.66 -6.65 1.08
CA VAL A 131 12.82 -5.26 0.67
C VAL A 131 12.08 -5.07 -0.65
N VAL A 132 11.10 -4.18 -0.68
CA VAL A 132 10.24 -3.92 -1.84
C VAL A 132 10.71 -2.63 -2.49
N SER A 133 11.57 -2.76 -3.50
CA SER A 133 12.10 -1.65 -4.29
C SER A 133 12.56 -2.14 -5.67
N GLY A 134 12.54 -1.24 -6.64
CA GLY A 134 13.19 -1.42 -7.93
C GLY A 134 14.64 -0.93 -7.97
N ASP A 135 15.11 -0.29 -6.89
CA ASP A 135 16.47 0.24 -6.83
C ASP A 135 17.51 -0.88 -6.75
N LYS A 136 18.53 -0.78 -7.60
CA LYS A 136 19.63 -1.73 -7.66
C LYS A 136 20.57 -1.58 -6.46
N ASP A 137 20.62 -0.40 -5.83
CA ASP A 137 21.56 -0.12 -4.75
C ASP A 137 21.21 -0.94 -3.50
N LEU A 138 19.91 -1.17 -3.27
CA LEU A 138 19.39 -2.06 -2.23
C LEU A 138 19.76 -3.54 -2.44
N ALA A 139 20.28 -3.93 -3.61
CA ALA A 139 20.79 -5.28 -3.82
C ALA A 139 21.99 -5.60 -2.91
N GLN A 140 22.69 -4.59 -2.39
CA GLN A 140 23.76 -4.76 -1.41
C GLN A 140 23.29 -5.33 -0.06
N LEU A 141 21.99 -5.18 0.27
CA LEU A 141 21.40 -5.71 1.51
C LEU A 141 21.05 -7.19 1.42
N VAL A 142 20.98 -7.76 0.21
CA VAL A 142 20.55 -9.14 -0.03
C VAL A 142 21.50 -10.14 0.63
N ASN A 143 20.93 -11.08 1.37
CA ASN A 143 21.64 -12.17 2.02
C ASN A 143 20.67 -13.32 2.31
N LYS A 144 21.09 -14.36 3.04
CA LYS A 144 20.25 -15.51 3.41
C LYS A 144 18.90 -15.16 4.04
N ARG A 145 18.80 -13.99 4.70
CA ARG A 145 17.61 -13.51 5.39
C ARG A 145 16.91 -12.35 4.68
N VAL A 146 17.54 -11.71 3.71
CA VAL A 146 17.02 -10.51 3.03
C VAL A 146 16.88 -10.80 1.55
N ALA A 147 15.67 -10.67 1.01
CA ALA A 147 15.41 -10.70 -0.43
C ALA A 147 15.00 -9.30 -0.90
N LEU A 148 15.40 -8.93 -2.12
CA LEU A 148 14.93 -7.72 -2.79
C LEU A 148 13.83 -8.08 -3.79
N TRP A 149 12.78 -7.28 -3.88
CA TRP A 149 11.64 -7.52 -4.75
C TRP A 149 11.24 -6.23 -5.48
N ASP A 150 11.51 -6.21 -6.79
CA ASP A 150 10.97 -5.23 -7.72
C ASP A 150 9.51 -5.60 -7.99
N PHE A 151 8.59 -5.04 -7.20
CA PHE A 151 7.16 -5.32 -7.29
C PHE A 151 6.60 -4.96 -8.66
N ALA A 152 7.06 -3.85 -9.23
CA ALA A 152 6.58 -3.33 -10.51
C ALA A 152 6.83 -4.31 -11.67
N LYS A 153 7.94 -5.05 -11.63
CA LYS A 153 8.31 -6.06 -12.64
C LYS A 153 8.09 -7.50 -12.16
N ASP A 154 7.51 -7.67 -10.98
CA ASP A 154 7.36 -8.94 -10.26
C ASP A 154 8.64 -9.78 -10.23
N ARG A 155 9.78 -9.13 -9.98
CA ARG A 155 11.10 -9.78 -10.03
C ARG A 155 11.74 -9.81 -8.64
N ARG A 156 12.05 -11.01 -8.18
CA ARG A 156 12.67 -11.25 -6.86
C ARG A 156 14.14 -11.62 -6.98
N PHE A 157 14.92 -11.12 -6.02
CA PHE A 157 16.36 -11.28 -5.95
C PHE A 157 16.76 -11.89 -4.60
N ASP A 158 17.17 -13.15 -4.64
CA ASP A 158 18.03 -13.76 -3.63
C ASP A 158 19.51 -13.62 -4.04
N GLU A 159 20.44 -14.15 -3.23
CA GLU A 159 21.89 -14.05 -3.52
C GLU A 159 22.27 -14.61 -4.90
N LYS A 160 21.58 -15.66 -5.36
CA LYS A 160 21.83 -16.30 -6.65
C LYS A 160 21.32 -15.43 -7.79
N ALA A 161 20.10 -14.91 -7.67
CA ALA A 161 19.49 -14.02 -8.65
C ALA A 161 20.25 -12.69 -8.75
N VAL A 162 20.77 -12.14 -7.64
CA VAL A 162 21.68 -10.99 -7.65
C VAL A 162 22.93 -11.32 -8.48
N LYS A 163 23.59 -12.45 -8.21
CA LYS A 163 24.78 -12.86 -8.98
C LYS A 163 24.49 -13.07 -10.47
N GLN A 164 23.34 -13.65 -10.81
CA GLN A 164 22.96 -13.87 -12.20
C GLN A 164 22.66 -12.54 -12.92
N HIS A 165 22.01 -11.59 -12.25
CA HIS A 165 21.62 -10.32 -12.86
C HIS A 165 22.78 -9.32 -12.92
N PHE A 166 23.45 -9.11 -11.80
CA PHE A 166 24.53 -8.13 -11.66
C PHE A 166 25.92 -8.70 -11.93
N GLY A 167 26.07 -10.02 -12.11
CA GLY A 167 27.36 -10.67 -12.34
C GLY A 167 28.29 -10.71 -11.13
N VAL A 168 27.89 -10.16 -9.99
CA VAL A 168 28.64 -10.12 -8.73
C VAL A 168 27.74 -10.50 -7.55
N ARG A 169 28.32 -10.91 -6.42
CA ARG A 169 27.55 -11.23 -5.20
C ARG A 169 26.98 -9.95 -4.56
N PRO A 170 25.94 -10.05 -3.71
CA PRO A 170 25.39 -8.89 -2.98
C PRO A 170 26.45 -8.05 -2.26
N ASN A 171 27.38 -8.69 -1.54
CA ASN A 171 28.45 -8.03 -0.82
C ASN A 171 29.52 -7.35 -1.71
N GLN A 172 29.37 -7.43 -3.03
CA GLN A 172 30.26 -6.85 -4.03
C GLN A 172 29.56 -5.75 -4.85
N ILE A 173 28.27 -5.51 -4.65
CA ILE A 173 27.50 -4.48 -5.37
C ILE A 173 28.10 -3.09 -5.12
N ILE A 174 28.50 -2.81 -3.88
CA ILE A 174 29.13 -1.54 -3.49
C ILE A 174 30.39 -1.31 -4.32
N ASP A 175 31.32 -2.28 -4.37
CA ASP A 175 32.59 -2.11 -5.10
C ASP A 175 32.39 -2.10 -6.63
N LEU A 176 31.38 -2.83 -7.14
CA LEU A 176 30.99 -2.76 -8.54
C LEU A 176 30.59 -1.33 -8.92
N LEU A 177 29.64 -0.74 -8.18
CA LEU A 177 29.14 0.62 -8.42
C LEU A 177 30.23 1.68 -8.15
N ALA A 178 31.10 1.46 -7.15
CA ALA A 178 32.24 2.33 -6.88
C ALA A 178 33.20 2.45 -8.06
N LEU A 179 33.36 1.37 -8.85
CA LEU A 179 34.22 1.37 -10.03
C LEU A 179 33.52 1.93 -11.27
N MET A 180 32.28 1.49 -11.55
CA MET A 180 31.60 1.89 -12.78
C MET A 180 30.86 3.23 -12.69
N GLY A 181 30.65 3.73 -11.48
CA GLY A 181 29.83 4.90 -11.21
C GLY A 181 28.34 4.64 -11.41
N ASP A 182 27.56 5.69 -11.22
CA ASP A 182 26.14 5.71 -11.54
C ASP A 182 25.78 7.06 -12.14
N ALA A 183 25.45 7.05 -13.42
CA ALA A 183 25.03 8.27 -14.09
C ALA A 183 23.75 8.83 -13.46
N VAL A 184 22.77 8.00 -13.07
CA VAL A 184 21.46 8.48 -12.55
C VAL A 184 21.64 9.30 -11.27
N ASP A 185 22.55 8.86 -10.41
CA ASP A 185 22.85 9.48 -9.12
C ASP A 185 24.06 10.43 -9.15
N ASN A 186 24.61 10.63 -10.35
CA ASN A 186 25.85 11.38 -10.57
C ASN A 186 27.01 10.88 -9.68
N ILE A 187 27.13 9.56 -9.52
CA ILE A 187 28.24 8.90 -8.82
C ILE A 187 29.38 8.73 -9.84
N PRO A 188 30.57 9.30 -9.58
CA PRO A 188 31.57 9.50 -10.63
C PRO A 188 32.24 8.20 -11.10
N GLY A 189 32.45 7.24 -10.19
CA GLY A 189 33.21 6.02 -10.47
C GLY A 189 34.64 6.29 -10.93
N VAL A 190 35.21 5.35 -11.68
CA VAL A 190 36.50 5.50 -12.36
C VAL A 190 36.27 5.69 -13.86
N LYS A 191 36.60 6.86 -14.39
CA LYS A 191 36.37 7.16 -15.81
C LYS A 191 37.10 6.15 -16.69
N GLY A 192 36.35 5.58 -17.63
CA GLY A 192 36.85 4.57 -18.56
C GLY A 192 36.89 3.13 -17.99
N ILE A 193 36.30 2.89 -16.82
CA ILE A 193 35.95 1.56 -16.30
C ILE A 193 34.43 1.46 -16.28
N GLY A 194 33.86 0.82 -17.31
CA GLY A 194 32.42 0.54 -17.34
C GLY A 194 32.06 -0.77 -16.66
N GLU A 195 30.77 -1.10 -16.67
CA GLU A 195 30.17 -2.28 -16.04
C GLU A 195 30.95 -3.58 -16.32
N VAL A 196 31.27 -3.87 -17.59
CA VAL A 196 31.95 -5.11 -17.99
C VAL A 196 33.33 -5.23 -17.33
N THR A 197 34.11 -4.15 -17.36
CA THR A 197 35.45 -4.13 -16.76
C THR A 197 35.37 -4.21 -15.24
N ALA A 198 34.44 -3.46 -14.63
CA ALA A 198 34.24 -3.47 -13.19
C ALA A 198 33.85 -4.88 -12.69
N LYS A 199 32.89 -5.56 -13.34
CA LYS A 199 32.52 -6.95 -13.01
C LYS A 199 33.72 -7.89 -13.08
N LYS A 200 34.55 -7.79 -14.13
CA LYS A 200 35.75 -8.62 -14.25
C LYS A 200 36.72 -8.39 -13.09
N LEU A 201 37.01 -7.12 -12.77
CA LEU A 201 37.92 -6.76 -11.68
C LEU A 201 37.39 -7.26 -10.34
N ILE A 202 36.10 -7.06 -10.04
CA ILE A 202 35.48 -7.50 -8.79
C ILE A 202 35.32 -9.02 -8.71
N ALA A 203 35.14 -9.72 -9.83
CA ALA A 203 35.15 -11.17 -9.86
C ALA A 203 36.54 -11.74 -9.50
N GLU A 204 37.60 -11.12 -10.01
CA GLU A 204 39.00 -11.54 -9.84
C GLU A 204 39.58 -11.14 -8.48
N TYR A 205 39.37 -9.89 -8.07
CA TYR A 205 39.97 -9.32 -6.86
C TYR A 205 38.98 -9.21 -5.68
N HIS A 206 37.73 -9.60 -5.87
CA HIS A 206 36.67 -9.67 -4.85
C HIS A 206 36.14 -8.34 -4.31
N ASP A 207 37.00 -7.39 -3.97
CA ASP A 207 36.65 -6.09 -3.41
C ASP A 207 37.63 -5.00 -3.87
N LEU A 208 37.28 -3.73 -3.60
CA LEU A 208 38.05 -2.58 -4.04
C LEU A 208 39.43 -2.50 -3.38
N ASP A 209 39.55 -2.86 -2.10
CA ASP A 209 40.81 -2.76 -1.36
C ASP A 209 41.82 -3.79 -1.86
N ASN A 210 41.38 -5.03 -2.06
CA ASN A 210 42.20 -6.09 -2.61
C ASN A 210 42.58 -5.82 -4.08
N LEU A 211 41.69 -5.20 -4.87
CA LEU A 211 42.02 -4.72 -6.22
C LEU A 211 43.19 -3.73 -6.20
N TYR A 212 43.16 -2.73 -5.30
CA TYR A 212 44.23 -1.75 -5.18
C TYR A 212 45.52 -2.33 -4.57
N ALA A 213 45.43 -3.34 -3.72
CA ALA A 213 46.61 -4.07 -3.22
C ALA A 213 47.35 -4.84 -4.35
N HIS A 214 46.62 -5.26 -5.38
CA HIS A 214 47.14 -6.03 -6.52
C HIS A 214 47.32 -5.20 -7.80
N LEU A 215 47.29 -3.88 -7.69
CA LEU A 215 47.36 -2.96 -8.83
C LEU A 215 48.51 -3.26 -9.84
N PRO A 216 49.73 -3.66 -9.42
CA PRO A 216 50.81 -4.00 -10.34
C PRO A 216 50.49 -5.16 -11.31
N GLN A 217 49.58 -6.06 -10.95
CA GLN A 217 49.21 -7.24 -11.74
C GLN A 217 48.19 -6.92 -12.85
N ILE A 218 47.58 -5.74 -12.78
CA ILE A 218 46.57 -5.29 -13.74
C ILE A 218 47.24 -4.75 -15.01
N SER A 219 46.57 -4.92 -16.16
CA SER A 219 47.03 -4.38 -17.44
C SER A 219 47.33 -2.87 -17.37
N ALA A 220 48.38 -2.43 -18.05
CA ALA A 220 48.90 -1.06 -17.91
C ALA A 220 47.82 0.03 -18.10
N SER A 221 46.95 -0.12 -19.11
CA SER A 221 45.89 0.86 -19.38
C SER A 221 44.86 0.97 -18.25
N ILE A 222 44.41 -0.16 -17.68
CA ILE A 222 43.44 -0.16 -16.58
C ILE A 222 44.11 0.29 -15.29
N ARG A 223 45.34 -0.16 -15.05
CA ARG A 223 46.15 0.22 -13.89
C ARG A 223 46.33 1.74 -13.79
N THR A 224 46.67 2.41 -14.89
CA THR A 224 46.78 3.88 -14.92
C THR A 224 45.46 4.55 -14.54
N LYS A 225 44.33 4.12 -15.13
CA LYS A 225 43.01 4.68 -14.80
C LYS A 225 42.66 4.52 -13.32
N LEU A 226 42.89 3.34 -12.76
CA LEU A 226 42.64 3.04 -11.34
C LEU A 226 43.56 3.85 -10.42
N HIS A 227 44.85 3.94 -10.75
CA HIS A 227 45.84 4.68 -9.99
C HIS A 227 45.49 6.17 -9.92
N ASP A 228 45.27 6.79 -11.08
CA ASP A 228 45.07 8.25 -11.20
C ASP A 228 43.72 8.71 -10.65
N GLN A 229 42.76 7.79 -10.51
CA GLN A 229 41.41 8.08 -10.02
C GLN A 229 41.07 7.27 -8.76
N LYS A 230 42.08 6.88 -7.98
CA LYS A 230 41.90 6.12 -6.74
C LYS A 230 40.92 6.80 -5.79
N ASP A 231 41.12 8.08 -5.54
CA ASP A 231 40.26 8.83 -4.62
C ASP A 231 38.80 8.89 -5.09
N MET A 232 38.56 8.93 -6.41
CA MET A 232 37.21 8.89 -6.99
C MET A 232 36.53 7.54 -6.80
N ALA A 233 37.27 6.44 -6.91
CA ALA A 233 36.74 5.10 -6.62
C ALA A 233 36.30 4.99 -5.15
N TYR A 234 37.15 5.44 -4.21
CA TYR A 234 36.84 5.40 -2.78
C TYR A 234 35.73 6.39 -2.38
N LEU A 235 35.69 7.57 -3.00
CA LEU A 235 34.57 8.50 -2.85
C LEU A 235 33.26 7.86 -3.32
N SER A 236 33.27 7.24 -4.50
CA SER A 236 32.10 6.55 -5.05
C SER A 236 31.67 5.42 -4.13
N ARG A 237 32.61 4.63 -3.60
CA ARG A 237 32.35 3.58 -2.60
C ARG A 237 31.61 4.15 -1.39
N LYS A 238 32.05 5.30 -0.87
CA LYS A 238 31.40 5.97 0.26
C LYS A 238 29.98 6.43 -0.07
N LEU A 239 29.75 6.94 -1.28
CA LEU A 239 28.42 7.40 -1.72
C LEU A 239 27.44 6.24 -1.89
N VAL A 240 27.86 5.11 -2.48
CA VAL A 240 26.96 3.95 -2.71
C VAL A 240 26.72 3.09 -1.47
N THR A 241 27.54 3.24 -0.42
CA THR A 241 27.39 2.45 0.81
C THR A 241 26.19 2.98 1.61
N LEU A 242 25.24 2.10 1.90
CA LEU A 242 24.10 2.44 2.74
C LEU A 242 24.51 2.57 4.21
N GLN A 243 23.97 3.58 4.88
CA GLN A 243 24.09 3.71 6.34
C GLN A 243 23.11 2.75 7.01
N THR A 244 23.54 2.13 8.11
CA THR A 244 22.73 1.10 8.82
C THR A 244 22.55 1.39 10.31
N ASP A 245 23.00 2.56 10.74
CA ASP A 245 23.00 3.04 12.12
C ASP A 245 22.29 4.39 12.27
N VAL A 246 21.36 4.71 11.36
CA VAL A 246 20.57 5.94 11.40
C VAL A 246 19.79 6.01 12.73
N ALA A 247 19.81 7.19 13.34
CA ALA A 247 19.12 7.47 14.60
C ALA A 247 17.60 7.61 14.39
N ILE A 248 16.95 6.51 14.01
CA ILE A 248 15.49 6.46 13.85
C ILE A 248 14.82 6.58 15.22
N SER A 249 14.00 7.61 15.39
CA SER A 249 13.40 8.05 16.66
C SER A 249 12.23 7.20 17.16
N THR A 250 11.61 6.42 16.29
CA THR A 250 10.41 5.62 16.58
C THR A 250 10.74 4.21 17.04
N ASP A 251 9.81 3.61 17.77
CA ASP A 251 9.93 2.21 18.19
C ASP A 251 10.04 1.32 16.95
N THR A 252 11.15 0.58 16.88
CA THR A 252 11.46 -0.35 15.79
C THR A 252 11.32 -1.80 16.26
N SER A 253 10.89 -2.04 17.50
CA SER A 253 10.85 -3.37 18.12
C SER A 253 9.73 -4.25 17.56
N ASN A 254 8.68 -3.66 17.01
CA ASN A 254 7.58 -4.38 16.39
C ASN A 254 6.99 -3.58 15.21
N LEU A 255 7.15 -4.10 14.00
CA LEU A 255 6.57 -3.55 12.76
C LEU A 255 5.22 -4.17 12.42
N SER A 256 4.48 -4.66 13.41
CA SER A 256 3.13 -5.19 13.21
C SER A 256 2.24 -4.15 12.55
N ARG A 257 1.50 -4.57 11.53
CA ARG A 257 0.50 -3.71 10.89
C ARG A 257 -0.63 -3.41 11.88
N GLY A 258 -0.95 -2.13 12.04
CA GLY A 258 -2.11 -1.66 12.78
C GLY A 258 -3.42 -1.82 12.01
N PRO A 259 -4.56 -1.56 12.66
CA PRO A 259 -5.85 -1.53 11.98
C PRO A 259 -5.90 -0.42 10.94
N VAL A 260 -6.66 -0.65 9.86
CA VAL A 260 -6.94 0.37 8.86
C VAL A 260 -7.85 1.45 9.44
N ASP A 261 -7.41 2.71 9.36
CA ASP A 261 -8.27 3.86 9.62
C ASP A 261 -9.12 4.14 8.38
N ALA A 262 -10.24 3.43 8.29
CA ALA A 262 -11.16 3.59 7.18
C ALA A 262 -11.66 5.04 7.07
N LYS A 263 -11.84 5.76 8.18
CA LYS A 263 -12.36 7.13 8.16
C LYS A 263 -11.37 8.08 7.50
N GLU A 264 -10.09 8.02 7.87
CA GLU A 264 -9.06 8.83 7.23
C GLU A 264 -8.86 8.44 5.77
N LEU A 265 -8.88 7.14 5.45
CA LEU A 265 -8.85 6.71 4.04
C LEU A 265 -10.07 7.22 3.26
N TYR A 266 -11.28 7.18 3.82
CA TYR A 266 -12.46 7.73 3.16
C TYR A 266 -12.32 9.23 2.95
N ARG A 267 -11.81 9.99 3.93
CA ARG A 267 -11.52 11.42 3.75
C ARG A 267 -10.55 11.62 2.59
N HIS A 268 -9.39 10.97 2.63
CA HIS A 268 -8.40 11.06 1.56
C HIS A 268 -8.92 10.60 0.21
N PHE A 269 -9.80 9.60 0.11
CA PHE A 269 -10.25 9.06 -1.18
C PHE A 269 -11.52 9.70 -1.71
N SER A 270 -12.39 10.24 -0.85
CA SER A 270 -13.51 11.10 -1.25
C SER A 270 -12.99 12.43 -1.77
N ASP A 271 -11.98 13.00 -1.11
CA ASP A 271 -11.26 14.18 -1.58
C ASP A 271 -10.46 13.91 -2.88
N LEU A 272 -10.41 12.67 -3.36
CA LEU A 272 -9.68 12.28 -4.56
C LEU A 272 -10.54 11.57 -5.62
N GLU A 273 -11.84 11.39 -5.37
CA GLU A 273 -12.78 10.64 -6.23
C GLU A 273 -12.35 9.18 -6.56
N PHE A 274 -11.59 8.53 -5.67
CA PHE A 274 -11.04 7.18 -5.90
C PHE A 274 -12.04 6.05 -5.62
N HIS A 275 -13.25 6.15 -6.18
CA HIS A 275 -14.36 5.21 -5.96
C HIS A 275 -13.98 3.73 -6.21
N ASN A 276 -13.09 3.45 -7.16
CA ASN A 276 -12.60 2.10 -7.43
C ASN A 276 -11.63 1.56 -6.37
N LEU A 277 -10.84 2.43 -5.73
CA LEU A 277 -9.95 2.02 -4.64
C LEU A 277 -10.72 1.84 -3.32
N LEU A 278 -11.73 2.68 -3.09
CA LEU A 278 -12.64 2.54 -1.93
C LEU A 278 -13.28 1.16 -1.84
N LYS A 279 -13.69 0.58 -2.98
CA LYS A 279 -14.28 -0.77 -3.04
C LYS A 279 -13.32 -1.88 -2.58
N ARG A 280 -12.02 -1.62 -2.55
CA ARG A 280 -10.97 -2.59 -2.18
C ARG A 280 -10.67 -2.57 -0.68
N ILE A 281 -10.94 -1.47 0.02
CA ILE A 281 -10.63 -1.31 1.45
C ILE A 281 -11.31 -2.36 2.34
N PRO A 282 -12.61 -2.69 2.16
CA PRO A 282 -13.26 -3.71 3.00
C PRO A 282 -12.62 -5.10 2.90
N GLN A 283 -11.99 -5.43 1.76
CA GLN A 283 -11.30 -6.70 1.58
C GLN A 283 -9.99 -6.73 2.37
N ILE A 284 -9.29 -5.60 2.42
CA ILE A 284 -8.02 -5.44 3.15
C ILE A 284 -8.28 -5.38 4.66
N ALA A 285 -9.26 -4.59 5.11
CA ALA A 285 -9.60 -4.48 6.52
C ALA A 285 -10.11 -5.80 7.14
N LYS A 286 -10.76 -6.67 6.35
CA LYS A 286 -11.16 -8.02 6.78
C LYS A 286 -9.99 -9.00 6.88
N SER A 287 -8.91 -8.76 6.13
CA SER A 287 -7.69 -9.57 6.16
C SER A 287 -6.82 -9.32 7.40
N ASP A 288 -7.09 -8.24 8.14
CA ASP A 288 -6.31 -7.81 9.31
C ASP A 288 -6.73 -8.47 10.63
N ALA A 289 -7.55 -9.53 10.57
CA ALA A 289 -8.11 -10.18 11.76
C ALA A 289 -7.77 -11.68 11.83
N PRO A 290 -6.97 -12.14 12.81
CA PRO A 290 -7.57 -12.88 13.90
C PRO A 290 -8.36 -11.87 14.74
N LEU A 291 -9.70 -11.95 14.70
CA LEU A 291 -10.51 -11.31 15.73
C LEU A 291 -9.88 -11.66 17.08
N PRO A 292 -9.68 -10.72 18.02
CA PRO A 292 -9.43 -11.12 19.39
C PRO A 292 -10.50 -12.13 19.74
N THR A 293 -10.10 -13.38 20.00
CA THR A 293 -10.99 -14.50 20.34
C THR A 293 -11.51 -14.36 21.77
N SER A 294 -11.63 -13.12 22.24
CA SER A 294 -12.29 -12.70 23.44
C SER A 294 -12.90 -11.32 23.17
N ILE A 295 -13.97 -11.29 22.37
CA ILE A 295 -15.12 -10.51 22.83
C ILE A 295 -15.44 -11.14 24.19
N PRO A 296 -15.42 -10.41 25.32
CA PRO A 296 -15.99 -10.94 26.53
C PRO A 296 -17.39 -11.42 26.14
N GLN A 297 -17.68 -12.71 26.23
CA GLN A 297 -19.02 -13.27 26.00
C GLN A 297 -20.03 -12.80 27.05
N GLN A 298 -19.83 -11.63 27.64
CA GLN A 298 -20.87 -10.91 28.31
C GLN A 298 -21.55 -10.04 27.26
N SER A 299 -22.64 -10.56 26.72
CA SER A 299 -23.71 -9.72 26.21
C SER A 299 -23.92 -8.59 27.24
N PRO A 300 -23.86 -7.30 26.86
CA PRO A 300 -24.21 -6.25 27.79
C PRO A 300 -25.60 -6.57 28.35
N GLN A 301 -25.69 -6.78 29.67
CA GLN A 301 -26.97 -6.90 30.37
C GLN A 301 -27.60 -5.51 30.37
N GLY A 302 -28.26 -5.17 29.27
CA GLY A 302 -28.96 -3.92 29.10
C GLY A 302 -30.29 -4.13 28.38
N GLN A 303 -31.28 -3.33 28.76
CA GLN A 303 -32.57 -3.29 28.06
C GLN A 303 -32.48 -2.27 26.91
N TYR A 304 -32.93 -2.70 25.74
CA TYR A 304 -33.05 -1.85 24.56
C TYR A 304 -34.51 -1.54 24.29
N HIS A 305 -34.80 -0.26 24.04
CA HIS A 305 -36.15 0.20 23.70
C HIS A 305 -36.15 0.84 22.31
N LEU A 306 -37.01 0.35 21.43
CA LEU A 306 -37.21 0.94 20.11
C LEU A 306 -38.23 2.08 20.20
N ILE A 307 -37.83 3.27 19.78
CA ILE A 307 -38.70 4.43 19.64
C ILE A 307 -39.05 4.56 18.16
N ARG A 308 -40.35 4.60 17.84
CA ARG A 308 -40.85 4.72 16.47
C ARG A 308 -41.77 5.91 16.26
N ASP A 309 -41.94 6.77 17.26
CA ASP A 309 -42.82 7.94 17.19
C ASP A 309 -42.22 9.11 17.99
N LEU A 310 -42.79 10.30 17.76
CA LEU A 310 -42.33 11.54 18.37
C LEU A 310 -42.68 11.61 19.87
N ASP A 311 -43.75 10.94 20.30
CA ASP A 311 -44.17 10.92 21.70
C ASP A 311 -43.16 10.11 22.54
N GLY A 312 -42.82 8.90 22.10
CA GLY A 312 -41.78 8.09 22.73
C GLY A 312 -40.39 8.73 22.68
N LEU A 313 -40.10 9.53 21.64
CA LEU A 313 -38.85 10.31 21.60
C LEU A 313 -38.86 11.43 22.64
N SER A 314 -39.99 12.10 22.81
CA SER A 314 -40.14 13.17 23.80
C SER A 314 -39.97 12.64 25.23
N ASP A 315 -40.51 11.46 25.52
CA ASP A 315 -40.36 10.79 26.83
C ASP A 315 -38.91 10.42 27.14
N VAL A 316 -38.17 9.95 26.12
CA VAL A 316 -36.75 9.62 26.27
C VAL A 316 -35.90 10.87 26.41
N ILE A 317 -36.19 11.94 25.66
CA ILE A 317 -35.52 13.23 25.84
C ILE A 317 -35.78 13.77 27.25
N ALA A 318 -37.00 13.67 27.77
CA ALA A 318 -37.32 14.08 29.14
C ALA A 318 -36.54 13.26 30.18
N THR A 319 -36.46 11.94 29.99
CA THR A 319 -35.66 11.04 30.85
C THR A 319 -34.18 11.40 30.83
N CYS A 320 -33.65 11.67 29.63
CA CYS A 320 -32.25 12.05 29.40
C CYS A 320 -31.90 13.48 29.84
N ARG A 321 -32.86 14.40 29.94
CA ARG A 321 -32.61 15.78 30.42
C ARG A 321 -32.19 15.85 31.88
N HIS A 322 -32.57 14.85 32.67
CA HIS A 322 -32.18 14.72 34.07
C HIS A 322 -30.96 13.80 34.26
N ALA A 323 -30.41 13.25 33.17
CA ALA A 323 -29.18 12.46 33.18
C ALA A 323 -27.95 13.38 33.31
N GLY A 324 -27.01 13.04 34.21
CA GLY A 324 -25.77 13.80 34.37
C GLY A 324 -24.79 13.65 33.20
N GLN A 325 -24.89 12.54 32.46
CA GLN A 325 -24.10 12.24 31.26
C GLN A 325 -24.95 11.45 30.28
N LEU A 326 -24.74 11.67 28.98
CA LEU A 326 -25.47 10.98 27.93
C LEU A 326 -24.52 10.52 26.84
N PHE A 327 -24.72 9.30 26.35
CA PHE A 327 -24.05 8.80 25.17
C PHE A 327 -25.01 8.89 23.98
N PHE A 328 -24.52 9.52 22.92
CA PHE A 328 -25.23 9.66 21.65
C PHE A 328 -24.48 8.88 20.59
N HIS A 329 -25.16 7.94 19.92
CA HIS A 329 -24.59 7.15 18.84
C HIS A 329 -25.45 7.29 17.58
N PRO A 330 -25.02 8.08 16.59
CA PRO A 330 -25.74 8.20 15.32
C PRO A 330 -25.58 6.92 14.49
N LEU A 331 -26.66 6.51 13.81
CA LEU A 331 -26.70 5.36 12.92
C LEU A 331 -26.89 5.83 11.46
N PHE A 332 -25.97 5.42 10.60
CA PHE A 332 -25.93 5.80 9.19
C PHE A 332 -26.06 4.59 8.28
N GLU A 333 -26.83 4.77 7.21
CA GLU A 333 -26.92 3.84 6.09
C GLU A 333 -26.12 4.46 4.96
N TYR A 334 -25.24 3.67 4.37
CA TYR A 334 -24.34 4.13 3.32
C TYR A 334 -24.92 3.68 1.99
N ASP A 335 -25.45 4.63 1.22
CA ASP A 335 -25.69 4.46 -0.21
C ASP A 335 -24.72 5.36 -0.99
N GLU A 336 -24.30 4.91 -2.18
CA GLU A 336 -22.95 4.97 -2.76
C GLU A 336 -22.14 6.29 -2.69
N ILE A 337 -22.70 7.44 -2.30
CA ILE A 337 -21.96 8.72 -2.25
C ILE A 337 -22.35 9.62 -1.04
N ARG A 338 -23.35 9.30 -0.20
CA ARG A 338 -23.71 10.14 0.97
C ARG A 338 -24.16 9.31 2.18
N PRO A 339 -23.70 9.62 3.41
CA PRO A 339 -24.26 9.01 4.61
C PRO A 339 -25.71 9.47 4.78
N HIS A 340 -26.65 8.54 4.67
CA HIS A 340 -28.04 8.78 5.03
C HIS A 340 -28.20 8.49 6.51
N TYR A 341 -28.41 9.55 7.30
CA TYR A 341 -28.78 9.42 8.70
C TYR A 341 -30.17 8.77 8.76
N PHE A 342 -30.24 7.55 9.30
CA PHE A 342 -31.51 6.83 9.37
C PHE A 342 -31.96 6.58 10.80
N ALA A 343 -31.08 6.60 11.80
CA ALA A 343 -31.47 6.36 13.19
C ALA A 343 -30.43 6.92 14.17
N PHE A 344 -30.73 6.88 15.46
CA PHE A 344 -29.74 7.11 16.50
C PHE A 344 -30.08 6.34 17.76
N ALA A 345 -29.05 6.06 18.55
CA ALA A 345 -29.20 5.52 19.89
C ALA A 345 -28.81 6.57 20.95
N LEU A 346 -29.59 6.61 22.02
CA LEU A 346 -29.32 7.35 23.24
C LEU A 346 -29.12 6.34 24.37
N SER A 347 -28.14 6.55 25.24
CA SER A 347 -28.08 5.85 26.53
C SER A 347 -27.71 6.77 27.66
N HIS A 348 -28.24 6.45 28.84
CA HIS A 348 -27.83 7.02 30.11
C HIS A 348 -27.37 5.86 31.01
N GLY A 349 -26.08 5.83 31.32
CA GLY A 349 -25.45 4.71 32.01
C GLY A 349 -25.24 3.48 31.12
N THR A 350 -24.96 2.33 31.73
CA THR A 350 -24.54 1.09 31.03
C THR A 350 -25.64 0.06 30.84
N GLN A 351 -26.87 0.31 31.34
CA GLN A 351 -27.94 -0.69 31.42
C GLN A 351 -29.17 -0.41 30.54
N GLN A 352 -29.30 0.78 29.96
CA GLN A 352 -30.43 1.12 29.11
C GLN A 352 -30.00 1.90 27.88
N ALA A 353 -30.54 1.53 26.72
CA ALA A 353 -30.37 2.27 25.48
C ALA A 353 -31.69 2.37 24.72
N TRP A 354 -31.96 3.54 24.17
CA TRP A 354 -33.12 3.80 23.33
C TRP A 354 -32.67 4.04 21.91
N ILE A 355 -33.28 3.33 20.95
CA ILE A 355 -32.93 3.42 19.54
C ILE A 355 -34.12 4.06 18.81
N ALA A 356 -33.95 5.28 18.33
CA ALA A 356 -34.93 6.01 17.57
C ALA A 356 -34.82 5.68 16.09
N ILE A 357 -35.88 5.08 15.54
CA ILE A 357 -35.96 4.61 14.17
C ILE A 357 -37.19 5.28 13.48
N PRO A 358 -37.04 5.83 12.26
CA PRO A 358 -38.13 6.39 11.48
C PRO A 358 -39.21 5.34 11.20
N GLN A 359 -40.48 5.75 11.20
CA GLN A 359 -41.62 4.86 10.99
C GLN A 359 -41.55 4.06 9.67
N ASN A 360 -40.87 4.61 8.67
CA ASN A 360 -40.76 4.00 7.34
C ASN A 360 -39.53 3.10 7.18
N PHE A 361 -38.74 2.90 8.24
CA PHE A 361 -37.56 2.04 8.20
C PHE A 361 -37.91 0.62 8.65
N SER A 362 -37.89 -0.32 7.70
CA SER A 362 -37.91 -1.75 7.98
C SER A 362 -36.50 -2.30 7.75
N PRO A 363 -35.82 -2.83 8.79
CA PRO A 363 -34.58 -3.54 8.56
C PRO A 363 -34.92 -4.83 7.78
N ALA A 364 -34.27 -5.05 6.65
CA ALA A 364 -34.26 -6.36 6.00
C ALA A 364 -33.45 -7.33 6.89
N LEU A 365 -34.04 -7.77 8.00
CA LEU A 365 -33.51 -8.87 8.79
C LEU A 365 -33.85 -10.15 8.04
N SER A 366 -32.92 -10.66 7.24
CA SER A 366 -32.94 -12.05 6.81
C SER A 366 -32.92 -12.92 8.07
N THR A 367 -34.08 -13.42 8.48
CA THR A 367 -34.16 -14.45 9.51
C THR A 367 -33.50 -15.71 8.93
N PRO A 368 -32.61 -16.42 9.65
CA PRO A 368 -32.21 -17.75 9.23
C PRO A 368 -33.47 -18.62 9.28
N GLN A 369 -34.03 -18.98 8.13
CA GLN A 369 -35.06 -20.02 8.09
C GLN A 369 -34.42 -21.32 8.56
N ALA A 370 -34.90 -21.84 9.69
CA ALA A 370 -34.63 -23.19 10.12
C ALA A 370 -35.05 -24.14 9.00
N GLN A 371 -34.12 -24.96 8.51
CA GLN A 371 -34.41 -26.05 7.59
C GLN A 371 -35.41 -27.03 8.24
N PRO A 372 -36.49 -27.43 7.55
CA PRO A 372 -37.16 -28.68 7.88
C PRO A 372 -36.31 -29.86 7.38
N PRO A 373 -36.29 -31.00 8.09
CA PRO A 373 -35.42 -32.12 7.76
C PRO A 373 -36.05 -32.94 6.63
N HIS A 374 -35.44 -32.98 5.46
CA HIS A 374 -35.83 -33.94 4.43
C HIS A 374 -34.61 -34.60 3.76
N THR A 375 -34.30 -35.78 4.28
CA THR A 375 -34.05 -37.04 3.56
C THR A 375 -33.35 -36.96 2.20
N THR A 376 -32.09 -37.37 2.22
CA THR A 376 -31.34 -37.89 1.05
C THR A 376 -32.05 -39.08 0.39
N PRO A 377 -32.06 -39.13 -0.94
CA PRO A 377 -31.89 -40.38 -1.67
C PRO A 377 -30.49 -40.44 -2.30
N ASP A 378 -29.78 -41.51 -1.95
CA ASP A 378 -28.62 -42.02 -2.67
C ASP A 378 -28.94 -42.21 -4.15
N LEU A 379 -28.04 -41.78 -5.04
CA LEU A 379 -27.92 -42.34 -6.39
C LEU A 379 -26.46 -42.24 -6.87
N PHE A 380 -25.64 -43.19 -6.39
CA PHE A 380 -24.62 -43.78 -7.26
C PHE A 380 -25.27 -44.97 -7.98
N ALA A 381 -25.43 -44.88 -9.30
CA ALA A 381 -25.54 -46.04 -10.16
C ALA A 381 -25.02 -45.71 -11.57
N THR A 382 -24.10 -46.57 -12.01
CA THR A 382 -23.37 -46.65 -13.27
C THR A 382 -24.25 -46.97 -14.49
N SER A 383 -23.93 -46.43 -15.68
CA SER A 383 -23.69 -47.25 -16.89
C SER A 383 -23.30 -46.45 -18.14
N SER A 384 -22.27 -46.97 -18.80
CA SER A 384 -21.68 -46.77 -20.13
C SER A 384 -22.63 -46.78 -21.35
N GLN A 385 -22.31 -46.02 -22.42
CA GLN A 385 -21.83 -46.48 -23.75
C GLN A 385 -21.82 -45.33 -24.82
N SER A 386 -20.92 -45.45 -25.80
CA SER A 386 -20.55 -44.50 -26.90
C SER A 386 -21.17 -44.91 -28.27
N PRO A 387 -20.66 -44.52 -29.48
CA PRO A 387 -20.52 -43.22 -30.19
C PRO A 387 -21.05 -43.24 -31.67
N LEU A 388 -20.85 -42.14 -32.45
CA LEU A 388 -20.88 -41.90 -33.94
C LEU A 388 -21.88 -40.79 -34.35
N SER A 389 -21.73 -39.94 -35.39
CA SER A 389 -20.66 -39.49 -36.31
C SER A 389 -21.24 -38.40 -37.26
N THR A 390 -20.37 -37.53 -37.81
CA THR A 390 -20.42 -36.80 -39.12
C THR A 390 -21.43 -35.66 -39.43
N GLU A 391 -20.90 -34.42 -39.42
CA GLU A 391 -20.88 -33.32 -40.45
C GLU A 391 -22.16 -32.62 -41.03
N PRO A 392 -22.05 -31.38 -41.59
CA PRO A 392 -22.89 -30.22 -41.25
C PRO A 392 -23.92 -29.78 -42.32
N PRO A 393 -24.70 -28.71 -42.05
CA PRO A 393 -24.52 -27.50 -42.86
C PRO A 393 -24.69 -26.15 -42.12
N THR A 394 -24.16 -25.12 -42.79
CA THR A 394 -24.18 -23.68 -42.56
C THR A 394 -25.59 -23.05 -42.59
N THR A 395 -25.91 -22.17 -41.63
CA THR A 395 -26.40 -20.80 -41.89
C THR A 395 -26.46 -19.95 -40.62
N SER A 396 -26.19 -18.65 -40.82
CA SER A 396 -26.18 -17.52 -39.89
C SER A 396 -27.10 -17.60 -38.66
N GLN A 397 -26.55 -17.34 -37.48
CA GLN A 397 -27.22 -16.58 -36.41
C GLN A 397 -26.19 -16.03 -35.42
N THR A 398 -26.35 -14.74 -35.13
CA THR A 398 -25.64 -13.93 -34.14
C THR A 398 -25.97 -14.40 -32.73
N ASN A 399 -24.97 -14.78 -31.92
CA ASN A 399 -25.16 -14.99 -30.48
C ASN A 399 -24.66 -13.77 -29.71
N ASP A 400 -25.65 -12.97 -29.35
CA ASP A 400 -25.66 -11.99 -28.28
C ASP A 400 -25.63 -12.71 -26.92
N LEU A 401 -24.88 -12.18 -25.97
CA LEU A 401 -24.77 -12.69 -24.59
C LEU A 401 -25.76 -11.91 -23.73
N SER A 402 -27.03 -12.29 -23.80
CA SER A 402 -28.11 -11.68 -23.02
C SER A 402 -29.06 -12.74 -22.47
N ASP A 403 -28.60 -13.51 -21.48
CA ASP A 403 -29.48 -14.33 -20.63
C ASP A 403 -28.88 -14.52 -19.21
N LEU A 404 -28.98 -13.46 -18.41
CA LEU A 404 -29.10 -13.54 -16.95
C LEU A 404 -30.12 -12.47 -16.52
N PRO A 405 -31.09 -12.79 -15.65
CA PRO A 405 -32.31 -11.99 -15.51
C PRO A 405 -32.05 -10.61 -14.87
N LEU A 406 -32.21 -9.56 -15.66
CA LEU A 406 -32.44 -8.20 -15.19
C LEU A 406 -33.82 -8.13 -14.53
N PHE A 407 -33.87 -7.83 -13.24
CA PHE A 407 -35.03 -7.16 -12.65
C PHE A 407 -34.87 -5.65 -12.88
N ALA A 408 -35.43 -5.15 -13.98
CA ALA A 408 -35.65 -3.73 -14.18
C ALA A 408 -36.97 -3.33 -13.50
N VAL A 409 -36.92 -2.41 -12.53
CA VAL A 409 -38.11 -1.68 -12.08
C VAL A 409 -38.04 -0.28 -12.70
N ALA A 410 -38.91 -0.03 -13.68
CA ALA A 410 -39.16 1.29 -14.22
C ALA A 410 -40.13 2.06 -13.30
N PHE A 411 -39.87 3.34 -13.03
CA PHE A 411 -40.87 4.25 -12.48
C PHE A 411 -41.07 5.45 -13.41
N SER A 412 -42.32 5.68 -13.79
CA SER A 412 -42.76 6.86 -14.55
C SER A 412 -42.62 8.14 -13.73
N PRO A 413 -42.33 9.29 -14.37
CA PRO A 413 -42.33 10.58 -13.70
C PRO A 413 -43.76 11.02 -13.38
N SER A 414 -44.00 11.46 -12.15
CA SER A 414 -45.23 12.15 -11.75
C SER A 414 -45.23 13.60 -12.28
N PRO A 415 -46.40 14.18 -12.61
CA PRO A 415 -46.48 15.51 -13.23
C PRO A 415 -46.10 16.63 -12.23
N PRO A 416 -45.64 17.80 -12.72
CA PRO A 416 -45.21 18.90 -11.87
C PRO A 416 -46.41 19.56 -11.17
N THR A 417 -46.33 19.68 -9.85
CA THR A 417 -47.24 20.50 -9.02
C THR A 417 -47.06 21.98 -9.34
N GLN A 418 -48.14 22.64 -9.77
CA GLN A 418 -48.22 24.11 -9.96
C GLN A 418 -47.96 24.85 -8.64
N ARG A 419 -47.10 25.89 -8.68
CA ARG A 419 -46.98 26.87 -7.60
C ARG A 419 -48.12 27.89 -7.68
N PRO A 420 -48.71 28.33 -6.56
CA PRO A 420 -49.66 29.44 -6.57
C PRO A 420 -48.94 30.77 -6.82
N ASN A 421 -49.52 31.62 -7.67
CA ASN A 421 -49.05 32.99 -7.90
C ASN A 421 -49.22 33.85 -6.64
N PRO A 422 -48.31 34.80 -6.36
CA PRO A 422 -48.49 35.79 -5.31
C PRO A 422 -49.55 36.84 -5.72
N PRO A 423 -50.27 37.45 -4.76
CA PRO A 423 -51.29 38.45 -5.04
C PRO A 423 -50.66 39.75 -5.57
N MET A 424 -51.28 40.32 -6.59
CA MET A 424 -50.97 41.67 -7.09
C MET A 424 -51.52 42.74 -6.13
N THR A 425 -50.62 43.58 -5.62
CA THR A 425 -50.81 45.03 -5.39
C THR A 425 -49.47 45.72 -5.42
#